data_AF-A0AAD9DB23-F1
#
_entry.id   AF-A0AAD9DB23-F1
#
_cell.length_a   1.000
_cell.length_b   1.000
_cell.length_c   1.000
_cell.angle_alpha   90.00
_cell.angle_beta   90.00
_cell.angle_gamma   90.00
#
_symmetry.space_group_name_H-M   'P 1'
#
loop_
_entity.id
_entity.type
_entity.pdbx_description
1 polymer ?
#
loop_
_entity_poly.entity_id
_entity_poly.type
_entity_poly.pdbx_seq_one_letter_code
_entity_poly.pdbx_strand_id
1 'polypeptide(L)'
;MMEEAPPDIKRRRISAADGSLQDVSCLSDLPSGILAHAASFLAAPSRALFAVALDENPAALPNERSSAIVGSQWDILDFGDIEKELAVKLSDEHIEKVLTCIDAVNNVKRLKLTNCVNITGAGLEPLRRSLIIEQIDLSLVGDHQNYYLHYGRPWPPISCAHVLPILDSIIEREGCALMHLQFPFVWRERASGCSQFHAFMLRYNQMRGNRGEVVCLECNSRLPAGQNQWINFGISSLHGRLHYGTQNHTCYDCFKHYCYSCENVGELIRMLACCEICKRDYCTDCSKMHVCRCCSHNSCNDCYKHECHKCNEKICLNCVEGHEDCYQCEECDRLFCSECSDPGVTDFSRNCGVCHDISCDDCRFRRFQLGQHECAECIKTIVPLVADEYKRLRQENEQLKLELKSKS
;
A
#
# COMPACT_ATOMS: atom_id res chain seq x y z
N MET A 1 7.06 -43.42 -10.07
CA MET A 1 6.55 -42.52 -11.12
C MET A 1 7.73 -41.70 -11.58
N MET A 2 8.18 -41.90 -12.82
CA MET A 2 9.38 -41.26 -13.36
C MET A 2 9.04 -39.81 -13.74
N GLU A 3 9.72 -38.85 -13.12
CA GLU A 3 9.70 -37.44 -13.53
C GLU A 3 10.31 -37.32 -14.93
N GLU A 4 9.51 -36.91 -15.90
CA GLU A 4 9.99 -36.56 -17.23
C GLU A 4 10.72 -35.21 -17.18
N ALA A 5 11.93 -35.19 -17.77
CA ALA A 5 12.76 -34.00 -17.87
C ALA A 5 12.11 -32.94 -18.78
N PRO A 6 12.21 -31.64 -18.45
CA PRO A 6 11.62 -30.57 -19.25
C PRO A 6 12.32 -30.43 -20.61
N PRO A 7 11.57 -30.07 -21.67
CA PRO A 7 12.10 -30.01 -23.03
C PRO A 7 13.10 -28.86 -23.21
N ASP A 8 14.20 -29.18 -23.89
CA ASP A 8 15.33 -28.32 -24.19
C ASP A 8 14.90 -27.14 -25.09
N ILE A 9 14.95 -25.91 -24.57
CA ILE A 9 14.58 -24.70 -25.30
C ILE A 9 15.67 -24.39 -26.33
N LYS A 10 15.47 -24.87 -27.56
CA LYS A 10 16.27 -24.54 -28.74
C LYS A 10 16.27 -23.01 -28.97
N ARG A 11 17.32 -22.32 -28.53
CA ARG A 11 17.61 -20.93 -28.92
C ARG A 11 17.70 -20.84 -30.44
N ARG A 12 16.73 -20.18 -31.07
CA ARG A 12 16.69 -19.91 -32.51
C ARG A 12 17.80 -18.90 -32.83
N ARG A 13 18.91 -19.36 -33.42
CA ARG A 13 19.96 -18.50 -33.97
C ARG A 13 19.39 -17.79 -35.18
N ILE A 14 19.21 -16.47 -35.10
CA ILE A 14 18.86 -15.63 -36.26
C ILE A 14 20.15 -15.52 -37.09
N SER A 15 20.18 -16.20 -38.23
CA SER A 15 21.30 -16.17 -39.18
C SER A 15 21.38 -14.79 -39.82
N ALA A 16 22.52 -14.12 -39.63
CA ALA A 16 22.89 -12.88 -40.30
C ALA A 16 23.01 -13.15 -41.80
N ALA A 17 22.05 -12.66 -42.57
CA ALA A 17 22.19 -12.57 -44.03
C ALA A 17 22.96 -11.28 -44.35
N ASP A 18 24.02 -11.44 -45.12
CA ASP A 18 24.89 -10.39 -45.67
C ASP A 18 24.09 -9.22 -46.24
N GLY A 19 24.31 -8.05 -45.65
CA GLY A 19 23.74 -6.79 -46.09
C GLY A 19 24.01 -5.72 -45.05
N SER A 20 25.23 -5.18 -45.06
CA SER A 20 25.64 -3.91 -44.43
C SER A 20 24.82 -3.53 -43.18
N LEU A 21 25.27 -3.93 -41.99
CA LEU A 21 24.92 -3.26 -40.73
C LEU A 21 25.34 -1.79 -40.84
N GLN A 22 24.50 -0.98 -41.48
CA GLN A 22 24.53 0.46 -41.33
C GLN A 22 24.35 0.74 -39.84
N ASP A 23 25.18 1.64 -39.30
CA ASP A 23 25.19 2.08 -37.91
C ASP A 23 23.75 2.20 -37.36
N VAL A 24 23.35 1.23 -36.53
CA VAL A 24 22.17 1.39 -35.66
C VAL A 24 22.58 2.44 -34.64
N SER A 25 22.35 3.69 -34.99
CA SER A 25 22.75 4.83 -34.18
C SER A 25 21.71 5.15 -33.10
N CYS A 26 20.45 4.73 -33.31
CA CYS A 26 19.36 4.97 -32.39
C CYS A 26 18.55 3.70 -32.06
N LEU A 27 17.95 3.67 -30.87
CA LEU A 27 17.01 2.62 -30.48
C LEU A 27 15.77 2.58 -31.39
N SER A 28 15.39 3.72 -31.98
CA SER A 28 14.31 3.83 -32.95
C SER A 28 14.63 3.21 -34.31
N ASP A 29 15.86 2.72 -34.55
CA ASP A 29 16.19 1.97 -35.78
C ASP A 29 15.92 0.45 -35.64
N LEU A 30 15.67 -0.04 -34.41
CA LEU A 30 15.48 -1.47 -34.17
C LEU A 30 14.12 -1.99 -34.71
N PRO A 31 14.05 -3.19 -35.31
CA PRO A 31 12.79 -3.81 -35.71
C PRO A 31 11.79 -3.92 -34.55
N SER A 32 10.51 -3.67 -34.85
CA SER A 32 9.40 -3.71 -33.87
C SER A 32 9.33 -5.04 -33.11
N GLY A 33 9.65 -6.16 -33.75
CA GLY A 33 9.69 -7.48 -33.10
C GLY A 33 10.74 -7.61 -31.99
N ILE A 34 11.91 -6.96 -32.15
CA ILE A 34 12.96 -6.96 -31.11
C ILE A 34 12.52 -6.10 -29.93
N LEU A 35 11.95 -4.93 -30.22
CA LEU A 35 11.44 -4.01 -29.19
C LEU A 35 10.26 -4.59 -28.43
N ALA A 36 9.32 -5.24 -29.12
CA ALA A 36 8.20 -5.96 -28.51
C ALA A 36 8.69 -7.11 -27.62
N HIS A 37 9.72 -7.86 -28.08
CA HIS A 37 10.33 -8.90 -27.26
C HIS A 37 10.99 -8.32 -26.00
N ALA A 38 11.75 -7.24 -26.11
CA ALA A 38 12.34 -6.56 -24.96
C ALA A 38 11.26 -6.03 -23.99
N ALA A 39 10.20 -5.42 -24.54
CA ALA A 39 9.09 -4.89 -23.76
C ALA A 39 8.32 -6.00 -23.01
N SER A 40 8.28 -7.23 -23.50
CA SER A 40 7.59 -8.33 -22.82
C SER A 40 8.16 -8.66 -21.43
N PHE A 41 9.39 -8.22 -21.12
CA PHE A 41 10.03 -8.35 -19.80
C PHE A 41 9.76 -7.17 -18.86
N LEU A 42 9.13 -6.11 -19.35
CA LEU A 42 8.82 -4.92 -18.55
C LEU A 42 7.42 -5.06 -17.93
N ALA A 43 7.24 -4.47 -16.75
CA ALA A 43 5.93 -4.27 -16.16
C ALA A 43 5.04 -3.41 -17.06
N ALA A 44 3.71 -3.53 -16.90
CA ALA A 44 2.75 -2.87 -17.79
C ALA A 44 2.99 -1.35 -17.94
N PRO A 45 3.14 -0.54 -16.88
CA PRO A 45 3.39 0.89 -17.06
C PRO A 45 4.73 1.17 -17.75
N SER A 46 5.78 0.41 -17.45
CA SER A 46 7.08 0.55 -18.12
C SER A 46 7.00 0.24 -19.62
N ARG A 47 6.20 -0.75 -20.04
CA ARG A 47 5.95 -1.01 -21.48
C ARG A 47 5.27 0.15 -22.17
N ALA A 48 4.25 0.73 -21.54
CA ALA A 48 3.53 1.86 -22.12
C ALA A 48 4.42 3.10 -22.21
N LEU A 49 5.18 3.40 -21.15
CA LEU A 49 6.16 4.49 -21.14
C LEU A 49 7.23 4.28 -22.20
N PHE A 50 7.70 3.05 -22.39
CA PHE A 50 8.68 2.70 -23.42
C PHE A 50 8.12 2.92 -24.84
N ALA A 51 6.88 2.51 -25.09
CA ALA A 51 6.21 2.76 -26.36
C ALA A 51 6.03 4.27 -26.62
N VAL A 52 5.58 5.02 -25.60
CA VAL A 52 5.43 6.49 -25.68
C VAL A 52 6.77 7.18 -25.95
N ALA A 53 7.87 6.71 -25.35
CA ALA A 53 9.20 7.29 -25.56
C ALA A 53 9.77 7.05 -26.96
N LEU A 54 9.35 5.96 -27.62
CA LEU A 54 9.74 5.62 -28.99
C LEU A 54 8.83 6.25 -30.04
N ASP A 55 7.70 6.82 -29.65
CA ASP A 55 6.79 7.50 -30.55
C ASP A 55 7.26 8.94 -30.77
N GLU A 56 8.05 9.15 -31.83
CA GLU A 56 8.61 10.46 -32.20
C GLU A 56 7.53 11.46 -32.64
N ASN A 57 6.31 11.00 -32.94
CA ASN A 57 5.21 11.87 -33.37
C ASN A 57 3.94 11.66 -32.52
N PRO A 58 3.79 12.40 -31.40
CA PRO A 58 2.64 12.29 -30.51
C PRO A 58 1.30 12.71 -31.13
N ALA A 59 1.31 13.34 -32.32
CA ALA A 59 0.09 13.76 -33.02
C ALA A 59 -0.44 12.70 -34.01
N ALA A 60 0.33 11.65 -34.29
CA ALA A 60 -0.11 10.55 -35.15
C ALA A 60 -0.86 9.49 -34.32
N LEU A 61 -1.85 8.84 -34.93
CA LEU A 61 -2.47 7.64 -34.35
C LEU A 61 -1.39 6.62 -33.97
N PRO A 62 -1.63 5.76 -32.94
CA PRO A 62 -0.67 4.76 -32.50
C PRO A 62 -0.15 3.99 -33.72
N ASN A 63 1.13 4.17 -34.02
CA ASN A 63 1.73 3.50 -35.15
C ASN A 63 1.78 1.98 -34.87
N GLU A 64 1.90 1.16 -35.93
CA GLU A 64 1.94 -0.32 -35.78
C GLU A 64 3.03 -0.78 -34.81
N ARG A 65 4.11 0.01 -34.67
CA ARG A 65 5.23 -0.27 -33.78
C ARG A 65 4.86 -0.07 -32.30
N SER A 66 4.21 1.03 -31.95
CA SER A 66 3.69 1.29 -30.59
C SER A 66 2.73 0.19 -30.18
N SER A 67 1.82 -0.20 -31.10
CA SER A 67 0.87 -1.31 -30.88
C SER A 67 1.58 -2.64 -30.60
N ALA A 68 2.65 -2.94 -31.34
CA ALA A 68 3.44 -4.15 -31.15
C ALA A 68 4.19 -4.19 -29.81
N ILE A 69 4.71 -3.04 -29.34
CA ILE A 69 5.44 -2.92 -28.07
C ILE A 69 4.49 -3.04 -26.87
N VAL A 70 3.34 -2.37 -26.97
CA VAL A 70 2.32 -2.29 -25.92
C VAL A 70 1.70 -3.68 -25.66
N GLY A 71 1.36 -4.43 -26.71
CA GLY A 71 0.67 -5.72 -26.59
C GLY A 71 -0.79 -5.56 -26.14
N SER A 72 -1.46 -6.66 -25.80
CA SER A 72 -2.92 -6.69 -25.63
C SER A 72 -3.44 -6.83 -24.18
N GLN A 73 -2.56 -6.94 -23.19
CA GLN A 73 -2.95 -7.23 -21.81
C GLN A 73 -2.82 -5.98 -20.93
N TRP A 74 -3.94 -5.28 -20.74
CA TRP A 74 -4.01 -4.00 -20.02
C TRP A 74 -5.16 -3.91 -19.01
N ASP A 75 -5.76 -5.04 -18.62
CA ASP A 75 -6.86 -5.07 -17.64
C ASP A 75 -6.50 -4.29 -16.36
N ILE A 76 -5.23 -4.31 -15.95
CA ILE A 76 -4.71 -3.59 -14.79
C ILE A 76 -3.55 -2.70 -15.23
N LEU A 77 -3.63 -1.41 -14.91
CA LEU A 77 -2.53 -0.46 -15.01
C LEU A 77 -2.26 0.13 -13.61
N ASP A 78 -1.18 -0.33 -12.98
CA ASP A 78 -0.75 0.12 -11.66
C ASP A 78 0.63 0.77 -11.74
N PHE A 79 0.71 2.08 -11.54
CA PHE A 79 1.99 2.80 -11.50
C PHE A 79 2.85 2.46 -10.27
N GLY A 80 2.38 1.57 -9.39
CA GLY A 80 3.17 0.97 -8.32
C GLY A 80 4.17 -0.07 -8.83
N ASP A 81 3.97 -0.57 -10.06
CA ASP A 81 4.83 -1.58 -10.69
C ASP A 81 6.10 -0.99 -11.32
N ILE A 82 6.34 0.31 -11.16
CA ILE A 82 7.56 1.01 -11.60
C ILE A 82 8.28 1.64 -10.40
N GLU A 83 9.55 2.00 -10.59
CA GLU A 83 10.35 2.62 -9.55
C GLU A 83 9.67 3.90 -9.05
N LYS A 84 9.62 4.07 -7.72
CA LYS A 84 8.98 5.23 -7.09
C LYS A 84 9.56 6.53 -7.61
N GLU A 85 10.88 6.59 -7.81
CA GLU A 85 11.62 7.75 -8.32
C GLU A 85 11.23 8.10 -9.77
N LEU A 86 10.74 7.14 -10.54
CA LEU A 86 10.20 7.37 -11.89
C LEU A 86 8.73 7.81 -11.81
N ALA A 87 7.89 7.12 -11.03
CA ALA A 87 6.48 7.44 -10.88
C ALA A 87 6.26 8.88 -10.40
N VAL A 88 7.08 9.36 -9.45
CA VAL A 88 7.00 10.76 -8.96
C VAL A 88 7.35 11.78 -10.05
N LYS A 89 8.09 11.42 -11.10
CA LYS A 89 8.43 12.34 -12.20
C LYS A 89 7.33 12.42 -13.27
N LEU A 90 6.34 11.54 -13.23
CA LEU A 90 5.25 11.55 -14.18
C LEU A 90 4.36 12.78 -13.97
N SER A 91 3.92 13.35 -15.09
CA SER A 91 3.06 14.52 -15.18
C SER A 91 1.77 14.13 -15.91
N ASP A 92 0.78 15.01 -15.93
CA ASP A 92 -0.47 14.77 -16.68
C ASP A 92 -0.21 14.44 -18.16
N GLU A 93 0.74 15.11 -18.81
CA GLU A 93 1.11 14.82 -20.21
C GLU A 93 1.61 13.37 -20.40
N HIS A 94 2.43 12.87 -19.47
CA HIS A 94 2.91 11.49 -19.53
C HIS A 94 1.76 10.49 -19.34
N ILE A 95 0.86 10.75 -18.37
CA ILE A 95 -0.30 9.89 -18.09
C ILE A 95 -1.25 9.88 -19.29
N GLU A 96 -1.56 11.04 -19.87
CA GLU A 96 -2.43 11.15 -21.05
C GLU A 96 -1.89 10.35 -22.23
N LYS A 97 -0.59 10.51 -22.53
CA LYS A 97 0.09 9.76 -23.59
C LYS A 97 0.05 8.26 -23.34
N VAL A 98 0.31 7.81 -22.12
CA VAL A 98 0.22 6.38 -21.74
C VAL A 98 -1.20 5.86 -21.94
N LEU A 99 -2.21 6.53 -21.39
CA LEU A 99 -3.60 6.07 -21.47
C LEU A 99 -4.13 6.07 -22.91
N THR A 100 -3.72 7.04 -23.73
CA THR A 100 -4.06 7.08 -25.15
C THR A 100 -3.36 5.96 -25.93
N CYS A 101 -2.07 5.74 -25.68
CA CYS A 101 -1.25 4.74 -26.34
C CYS A 101 -1.80 3.32 -26.17
N ILE A 102 -2.36 3.01 -24.99
CA ILE A 102 -2.92 1.69 -24.67
C ILE A 102 -4.44 1.59 -24.90
N ASP A 103 -5.07 2.64 -25.45
CA ASP A 103 -6.52 2.75 -25.60
C ASP A 103 -7.25 2.40 -24.29
N ALA A 104 -6.86 3.09 -23.21
CA ALA A 104 -7.27 2.74 -21.85
C ALA A 104 -8.78 2.74 -21.64
N VAL A 105 -9.51 3.60 -22.37
CA VAL A 105 -10.97 3.70 -22.32
C VAL A 105 -11.67 2.36 -22.62
N ASN A 106 -11.05 1.52 -23.45
CA ASN A 106 -11.57 0.22 -23.89
C ASN A 106 -10.80 -0.99 -23.32
N ASN A 107 -9.59 -0.80 -22.78
CA ASN A 107 -8.74 -1.92 -22.35
C ASN A 107 -8.41 -1.96 -20.84
N VAL A 108 -8.49 -0.83 -20.12
CA VAL A 108 -8.13 -0.77 -18.70
C VAL A 108 -9.36 -0.91 -17.79
N LYS A 109 -9.41 -1.98 -17.00
CA LYS A 109 -10.44 -2.20 -15.98
C LYS A 109 -10.06 -1.62 -14.63
N ARG A 110 -8.77 -1.62 -14.28
CA ARG A 110 -8.25 -1.14 -12.99
C ARG A 110 -7.11 -0.17 -13.22
N LEU A 111 -7.32 1.10 -12.88
CA LEU A 111 -6.28 2.12 -12.88
C LEU A 111 -5.88 2.45 -11.45
N LYS A 112 -4.59 2.39 -11.15
CA LYS A 112 -4.04 2.87 -9.88
C LYS A 112 -2.88 3.83 -10.12
N LEU A 113 -3.00 5.05 -9.60
CA LEU A 113 -2.02 6.13 -9.76
C LEU A 113 -0.99 6.15 -8.62
N THR A 114 -0.64 4.95 -8.14
CA THR A 114 0.30 4.70 -7.05
C THR A 114 1.61 5.46 -7.29
N ASN A 115 2.06 6.24 -6.31
CA ASN A 115 3.26 7.12 -6.37
C ASN A 115 3.26 8.26 -7.42
N CYS A 116 2.21 8.45 -8.23
CA CYS A 116 2.11 9.54 -9.21
C CYS A 116 1.76 10.89 -8.57
N VAL A 117 2.57 11.35 -7.62
CA VAL A 117 2.24 12.50 -6.75
C VAL A 117 2.22 13.87 -7.43
N ASN A 118 2.75 13.99 -8.65
CA ASN A 118 2.90 15.26 -9.38
C ASN A 118 1.81 15.54 -10.41
N ILE A 119 0.76 14.71 -10.47
CA ILE A 119 -0.34 14.88 -11.43
C ILE A 119 -1.44 15.79 -10.87
N THR A 120 -2.04 16.60 -11.74
CA THR A 120 -3.23 17.41 -11.42
C THR A 120 -4.54 16.67 -11.68
N GLY A 121 -4.48 15.57 -12.42
CA GLY A 121 -5.63 14.76 -12.85
C GLY A 121 -6.13 15.09 -14.24
N ALA A 122 -5.60 16.12 -14.91
CA ALA A 122 -5.92 16.45 -16.30
C ALA A 122 -5.53 15.32 -17.27
N GLY A 123 -4.46 14.57 -16.96
CA GLY A 123 -4.00 13.46 -17.79
C GLY A 123 -4.94 12.25 -17.82
N LEU A 124 -5.99 12.24 -17.00
CA LEU A 124 -7.00 11.18 -16.99
C LEU A 124 -8.08 11.36 -18.06
N GLU A 125 -8.02 12.43 -18.85
CA GLU A 125 -8.98 12.74 -19.93
C GLU A 125 -9.25 11.55 -20.88
N PRO A 126 -8.26 10.72 -21.26
CA PRO A 126 -8.53 9.56 -22.12
C PRO A 126 -9.49 8.53 -21.52
N LEU A 127 -9.75 8.51 -20.21
CA LEU A 127 -10.74 7.62 -19.59
C LEU A 127 -12.18 8.12 -19.72
N ARG A 128 -12.40 9.33 -20.25
CA ARG A 128 -13.72 9.93 -20.36
C ARG A 128 -14.69 8.99 -21.08
N ARG A 129 -15.88 8.80 -20.50
CA ARG A 129 -16.93 7.90 -21.00
C ARG A 129 -16.56 6.41 -21.07
N SER A 130 -15.53 5.96 -20.37
CA SER A 130 -15.22 4.52 -20.29
C SER A 130 -16.41 3.73 -19.77
N LEU A 131 -16.69 2.60 -20.43
CA LEU A 131 -17.71 1.63 -19.99
C LEU A 131 -17.12 0.48 -19.19
N ILE A 132 -15.84 0.18 -19.38
CA ILE A 132 -15.21 -1.05 -18.89
C ILE A 132 -14.41 -0.86 -17.60
N ILE A 133 -14.13 0.39 -17.21
CA ILE A 133 -13.36 0.65 -16.00
C ILE A 133 -14.17 0.27 -14.75
N GLU A 134 -13.58 -0.59 -13.92
CA GLU A 134 -14.15 -1.14 -12.69
C GLU A 134 -13.57 -0.45 -11.45
N GLN A 135 -12.30 -0.04 -11.49
CA GLN A 135 -11.63 0.61 -10.35
C GLN A 135 -10.76 1.78 -10.81
N ILE A 136 -10.84 2.88 -10.05
CA ILE A 136 -9.91 4.00 -10.14
C ILE A 136 -9.39 4.31 -8.74
N ASP A 137 -8.09 4.14 -8.54
CA ASP A 137 -7.38 4.54 -7.33
C ASP A 137 -6.57 5.83 -7.55
N LEU A 138 -7.07 6.90 -6.94
CA LEU A 138 -6.51 8.26 -6.97
C LEU A 138 -5.77 8.60 -5.67
N SER A 139 -5.43 7.62 -4.83
CA SER A 139 -4.80 7.86 -3.53
C SER A 139 -3.40 8.46 -3.64
N LEU A 140 -2.72 8.27 -4.77
CA LEU A 140 -1.35 8.72 -5.12
C LEU A 140 -0.23 8.24 -4.19
N VAL A 141 -0.56 7.58 -3.08
CA VAL A 141 0.42 6.98 -2.18
C VAL A 141 0.85 5.63 -2.73
N GLY A 142 2.08 5.23 -2.39
CA GLY A 142 2.52 3.87 -2.63
C GLY A 142 1.66 2.88 -1.88
N ASP A 143 1.63 1.64 -2.35
CA ASP A 143 0.97 0.57 -1.63
C ASP A 143 1.54 0.47 -0.21
N HIS A 144 0.61 0.45 0.75
CA HIS A 144 0.90 0.30 2.17
C HIS A 144 1.75 1.42 2.78
N GLN A 145 1.84 2.56 2.09
CA GLN A 145 2.43 3.75 2.65
C GLN A 145 1.40 4.45 3.54
N ASN A 146 1.88 4.93 4.68
CA ASN A 146 1.11 5.75 5.58
C ASN A 146 0.79 7.09 4.90
N TYR A 147 -0.49 7.41 4.75
CA TYR A 147 -0.91 8.71 4.23
C TYR A 147 -0.38 9.87 5.07
N TYR A 148 -0.27 9.69 6.39
CA TYR A 148 0.07 10.74 7.34
C TYR A 148 1.51 11.24 7.21
N LEU A 149 2.45 10.38 6.78
CA LEU A 149 3.85 10.76 6.65
C LEU A 149 4.13 11.67 5.45
N HIS A 150 3.35 11.54 4.39
CA HIS A 150 3.54 12.37 3.19
C HIS A 150 2.97 13.79 3.33
N TYR A 151 2.56 14.20 4.55
CA TYR A 151 2.06 15.55 4.84
C TYR A 151 3.13 16.60 5.17
N GLY A 152 4.40 16.30 4.90
CA GLY A 152 5.34 17.35 4.56
C GLY A 152 4.83 18.09 3.33
N ARG A 153 4.28 19.29 3.51
CA ARG A 153 3.82 20.15 2.39
C ARG A 153 4.91 20.23 1.30
N PRO A 154 4.54 20.32 0.01
CA PRO A 154 3.21 20.58 -0.53
C PRO A 154 2.34 19.34 -0.77
N TRP A 155 1.02 19.54 -0.75
CA TRP A 155 0.03 18.50 -1.06
C TRP A 155 0.07 18.14 -2.55
N PRO A 156 -0.26 16.90 -2.94
CA PRO A 156 -0.38 16.54 -4.35
C PRO A 156 -1.33 17.50 -5.08
N PRO A 157 -0.99 17.94 -6.31
CA PRO A 157 -1.75 18.98 -7.01
C PRO A 157 -3.04 18.45 -7.66
N ILE A 158 -3.42 17.21 -7.39
CA ILE A 158 -4.63 16.58 -7.94
C ILE A 158 -5.89 17.35 -7.55
N SER A 159 -6.64 17.78 -8.57
CA SER A 159 -7.73 18.73 -8.43
C SER A 159 -9.08 18.10 -8.74
N CYS A 160 -10.07 18.36 -7.88
CA CYS A 160 -11.46 18.00 -8.14
C CYS A 160 -11.95 18.57 -9.49
N ALA A 161 -11.51 19.77 -9.86
CA ALA A 161 -11.96 20.45 -11.07
C ALA A 161 -11.58 19.72 -12.37
N HIS A 162 -10.45 18.99 -12.38
CA HIS A 162 -10.04 18.18 -13.52
C HIS A 162 -10.68 16.79 -13.48
N VAL A 163 -10.66 16.14 -12.32
CA VAL A 163 -11.03 14.73 -12.21
C VAL A 163 -12.53 14.49 -12.17
N LEU A 164 -13.30 15.30 -11.43
CA LEU A 164 -14.74 15.05 -11.25
C LEU A 164 -15.51 15.07 -12.57
N PRO A 165 -15.27 15.99 -13.53
CA PRO A 165 -15.92 15.94 -14.85
C PRO A 165 -15.64 14.65 -15.64
N ILE A 166 -14.48 14.02 -15.43
CA ILE A 166 -14.13 12.75 -16.08
C ILE A 166 -14.93 11.62 -15.41
N LEU A 167 -14.91 11.57 -14.07
CA LEU A 167 -15.68 10.57 -13.33
C LEU A 167 -17.19 10.68 -13.57
N ASP A 168 -17.72 11.91 -13.64
CA ASP A 168 -19.12 12.18 -13.99
C ASP A 168 -19.46 11.57 -15.35
N SER A 169 -18.61 11.79 -16.36
CA SER A 169 -18.82 11.23 -17.70
C SER A 169 -18.83 9.69 -17.75
N ILE A 170 -18.16 9.03 -16.81
CA ILE A 170 -18.14 7.57 -16.68
C ILE A 170 -19.45 7.10 -16.04
N ILE A 171 -19.87 7.73 -14.93
CA ILE A 171 -21.08 7.31 -14.21
C ILE A 171 -22.38 7.68 -14.92
N GLU A 172 -22.36 8.70 -15.80
CA GLU A 172 -23.48 9.08 -16.67
C GLU A 172 -23.74 8.04 -17.78
N ARG A 173 -22.77 7.17 -18.07
CA ARG A 173 -22.94 6.11 -19.05
C ARG A 173 -23.76 4.98 -18.45
N GLU A 174 -24.87 4.66 -19.11
CA GLU A 174 -25.64 3.46 -18.82
C GLU A 174 -24.75 2.21 -19.00
N GLY A 175 -24.82 1.31 -18.01
CA GLY A 175 -24.03 0.08 -18.03
C GLY A 175 -22.53 0.24 -17.77
N CYS A 176 -22.05 1.39 -17.25
CA CYS A 176 -20.67 1.50 -16.83
C CYS A 176 -20.29 0.43 -15.79
N ALA A 177 -19.06 -0.08 -15.84
CA ALA A 177 -18.58 -1.14 -14.96
C ALA A 177 -18.05 -0.64 -13.61
N LEU A 178 -17.95 0.68 -13.40
CA LEU A 178 -17.25 1.25 -12.25
C LEU A 178 -17.82 0.74 -10.91
N MET A 179 -16.99 0.07 -10.12
CA MET A 179 -17.32 -0.59 -8.86
C MET A 179 -16.60 0.00 -7.65
N HIS A 180 -15.42 0.58 -7.82
CA HIS A 180 -14.63 1.09 -6.71
C HIS A 180 -13.92 2.40 -7.06
N LEU A 181 -14.05 3.39 -6.17
CA LEU A 181 -13.31 4.66 -6.23
C LEU A 181 -12.53 4.84 -4.93
N GLN A 182 -11.22 5.06 -5.05
CA GLN A 182 -10.39 5.51 -3.92
C GLN A 182 -9.99 6.96 -4.17
N PHE A 183 -10.53 7.89 -3.40
CA PHE A 183 -10.19 9.31 -3.56
C PHE A 183 -8.89 9.70 -2.86
N PRO A 184 -8.24 10.79 -3.31
CA PRO A 184 -7.13 11.39 -2.58
C PRO A 184 -7.54 11.74 -1.15
N PHE A 185 -6.67 11.44 -0.18
CA PHE A 185 -6.96 11.79 1.21
C PHE A 185 -7.21 13.29 1.41
N VAL A 186 -6.46 14.14 0.70
CA VAL A 186 -6.61 15.61 0.79
C VAL A 186 -8.01 16.08 0.41
N TRP A 187 -8.70 15.38 -0.49
CA TRP A 187 -10.10 15.66 -0.77
C TRP A 187 -10.95 15.25 0.42
N ARG A 188 -10.78 14.04 0.95
CA ARG A 188 -11.55 13.55 2.11
C ARG A 188 -11.42 14.44 3.35
N GLU A 189 -10.23 14.95 3.62
CA GLU A 189 -9.94 15.80 4.78
C GLU A 189 -10.52 17.21 4.64
N ARG A 190 -10.41 17.83 3.47
CA ARG A 190 -10.81 19.22 3.24
C ARG A 190 -12.23 19.39 2.73
N ALA A 191 -12.85 18.34 2.20
CA ALA A 191 -14.05 18.49 1.39
C ALA A 191 -15.36 18.62 2.18
N SER A 192 -15.31 18.84 3.49
CA SER A 192 -16.39 19.55 4.17
C SER A 192 -16.66 20.93 3.52
N GLY A 193 -15.69 21.50 2.79
CA GLY A 193 -15.86 22.74 2.01
C GLY A 193 -15.99 22.59 0.48
N CYS A 194 -15.83 21.40 -0.13
CA CYS A 194 -15.86 21.24 -1.60
C CYS A 194 -17.23 20.74 -2.08
N SER A 195 -18.12 21.68 -2.45
CA SER A 195 -19.48 21.36 -2.90
C SER A 195 -19.53 20.45 -4.12
N GLN A 196 -18.57 20.59 -5.05
CA GLN A 196 -18.50 19.74 -6.25
C GLN A 196 -18.20 18.28 -5.91
N PHE A 197 -17.27 18.03 -4.99
CA PHE A 197 -16.95 16.66 -4.55
C PHE A 197 -18.12 16.01 -3.84
N HIS A 198 -18.80 16.75 -2.96
CA HIS A 198 -20.03 16.26 -2.33
C HIS A 198 -21.11 15.92 -3.36
N ALA A 199 -21.33 16.80 -4.34
CA ALA A 199 -22.31 16.59 -5.41
C ALA A 199 -21.97 15.37 -6.28
N PHE A 200 -20.69 15.16 -6.60
CA PHE A 200 -20.24 13.96 -7.32
C PHE A 200 -20.58 12.69 -6.55
N MET A 201 -20.25 12.63 -5.26
CA MET A 201 -20.51 11.44 -4.46
C MET A 201 -22.02 11.15 -4.33
N LEU A 202 -22.88 12.17 -4.30
CA LEU A 202 -24.35 11.98 -4.39
C LEU A 202 -24.76 11.31 -5.70
N ARG A 203 -24.22 11.77 -6.84
CA ARG A 203 -24.47 11.16 -8.15
C ARG A 203 -23.93 9.73 -8.25
N TYR A 204 -22.73 9.47 -7.73
CA TYR A 204 -22.16 8.13 -7.69
C TYR A 204 -23.02 7.17 -6.85
N ASN A 205 -23.44 7.59 -5.66
CA ASN A 205 -24.32 6.80 -4.79
C ASN A 205 -25.67 6.51 -5.46
N GLN A 206 -26.24 7.49 -6.15
CA GLN A 206 -27.47 7.33 -6.92
C GLN A 206 -27.29 6.32 -8.07
N MET A 207 -26.22 6.48 -8.86
CA MET A 207 -25.89 5.55 -9.95
C MET A 207 -25.77 4.12 -9.43
N ARG A 208 -25.09 3.91 -8.30
CA ARG A 208 -24.94 2.58 -7.69
C ARG A 208 -26.27 2.02 -7.19
N GLY A 209 -27.13 2.84 -6.61
CA GLY A 209 -28.48 2.44 -6.21
C GLY A 209 -29.36 1.99 -7.38
N ASN A 210 -29.13 2.53 -8.58
CA ASN A 210 -29.90 2.21 -9.78
C ASN A 210 -29.47 0.90 -10.47
N ARG A 211 -28.29 0.34 -10.16
CA ARG A 211 -27.78 -0.90 -10.79
C ARG A 211 -28.42 -2.19 -10.29
N GLY A 212 -29.39 -2.09 -9.38
CA GLY A 212 -30.08 -3.23 -8.80
C GLY A 212 -29.60 -3.57 -7.39
N GLU A 213 -30.19 -4.62 -6.83
CA GLU A 213 -29.93 -5.06 -5.47
C GLU A 213 -28.56 -5.73 -5.38
N VAL A 214 -27.66 -5.14 -4.59
CA VAL A 214 -26.41 -5.79 -4.20
C VAL A 214 -26.61 -6.39 -2.82
N VAL A 215 -26.18 -7.65 -2.65
CA VAL A 215 -26.28 -8.37 -1.38
C VAL A 215 -24.90 -8.68 -0.81
N CYS A 216 -24.81 -8.71 0.51
CA CYS A 216 -23.65 -9.22 1.23
C CYS A 216 -23.46 -10.70 0.90
N LEU A 217 -22.26 -11.11 0.50
CA LEU A 217 -21.99 -12.50 0.17
C LEU A 217 -22.10 -13.46 1.35
N GLU A 218 -21.97 -12.97 2.58
CA GLU A 218 -22.00 -13.81 3.78
C GLU A 218 -23.42 -13.99 4.34
N CYS A 219 -24.14 -12.89 4.58
CA CYS A 219 -25.45 -12.93 5.23
C CYS A 219 -26.63 -12.68 4.28
N ASN A 220 -26.36 -12.52 2.99
CA ASN A 220 -27.35 -12.21 1.94
C ASN A 220 -28.21 -10.96 2.22
N SER A 221 -27.76 -10.08 3.13
CA SER A 221 -28.45 -8.83 3.44
C SER A 221 -28.22 -7.80 2.34
N ARG A 222 -29.24 -6.99 2.07
CA ARG A 222 -29.19 -5.86 1.12
C ARG A 222 -28.11 -4.85 1.51
N LEU A 223 -27.36 -4.39 0.52
CA LEU A 223 -26.31 -3.38 0.67
C LEU A 223 -26.62 -2.12 -0.18
N PRO A 224 -26.31 -0.93 0.34
CA PRO A 224 -25.82 -0.66 1.70
C PRO A 224 -26.95 -0.87 2.73
N ALA A 225 -26.62 -1.37 3.92
CA ALA A 225 -27.60 -1.63 4.97
C ALA A 225 -27.97 -0.34 5.72
N GLY A 226 -29.26 -0.07 5.93
CA GLY A 226 -29.75 1.06 6.72
C GLY A 226 -29.57 2.42 6.04
N GLN A 227 -29.01 3.40 6.76
CA GLN A 227 -28.69 4.73 6.24
C GLN A 227 -27.29 4.81 5.61
N ASN A 228 -26.57 3.68 5.52
CA ASN A 228 -25.26 3.64 4.91
C ASN A 228 -25.37 3.89 3.40
N GLN A 229 -24.27 4.34 2.82
CA GLN A 229 -24.15 4.63 1.40
C GLN A 229 -22.89 3.97 0.85
N TRP A 230 -22.82 3.84 -0.48
CA TRP A 230 -21.65 3.30 -1.15
C TRP A 230 -20.40 4.14 -0.91
N ILE A 231 -20.54 5.46 -0.92
CA ILE A 231 -19.51 6.41 -0.49
C ILE A 231 -20.06 7.21 0.69
N ASN A 232 -19.30 7.26 1.77
CA ASN A 232 -19.73 7.79 3.05
C ASN A 232 -19.72 9.35 3.10
N PHE A 233 -20.83 9.97 3.54
CA PHE A 233 -20.93 11.42 3.80
C PHE A 233 -20.73 11.81 5.27
N GLY A 234 -20.72 10.85 6.18
CA GLY A 234 -20.66 11.08 7.61
C GLY A 234 -19.34 11.72 8.01
N ILE A 235 -19.41 12.93 8.58
CA ILE A 235 -18.31 13.57 9.29
C ILE A 235 -18.25 13.06 10.75
N SER A 236 -18.77 11.86 11.02
CA SER A 236 -18.92 11.40 12.41
C SER A 236 -17.55 11.18 13.02
N SER A 237 -17.11 12.16 13.81
CA SER A 237 -15.86 12.23 14.53
C SER A 237 -15.91 11.45 15.83
N LEU A 238 -16.84 10.49 15.99
CA LEU A 238 -17.06 9.77 17.24
C LEU A 238 -15.80 9.07 17.77
N HIS A 239 -14.76 8.92 16.93
CA HIS A 239 -13.40 8.54 17.34
C HIS A 239 -12.30 9.34 16.62
N GLY A 240 -12.57 10.59 16.20
CA GLY A 240 -11.63 11.40 15.42
C GLY A 240 -11.34 10.88 14.00
N ARG A 241 -12.10 9.88 13.51
CA ARG A 241 -11.89 9.26 12.21
C ARG A 241 -12.76 9.90 11.13
N LEU A 242 -12.12 10.50 10.14
CA LEU A 242 -12.79 11.02 8.95
C LEU A 242 -13.07 9.88 7.97
N HIS A 243 -14.32 9.42 7.92
CA HIS A 243 -14.79 8.47 6.91
C HIS A 243 -15.38 9.16 5.67
N TYR A 244 -15.39 10.49 5.63
CA TYR A 244 -15.93 11.23 4.51
C TYR A 244 -15.23 10.86 3.19
N GLY A 245 -15.99 10.45 2.18
CA GLY A 245 -15.44 10.02 0.89
C GLY A 245 -14.76 8.65 0.90
N THR A 246 -14.94 7.80 1.91
CA THR A 246 -14.50 6.40 1.79
C THR A 246 -15.57 5.55 1.12
N GLN A 247 -15.14 4.64 0.23
CA GLN A 247 -16.00 3.59 -0.33
C GLN A 247 -16.30 2.57 0.78
N ASN A 248 -17.56 2.15 0.88
CA ASN A 248 -18.02 1.17 1.84
C ASN A 248 -18.40 -0.16 1.16
N HIS A 249 -18.45 -1.22 1.96
CA HIS A 249 -19.06 -2.51 1.62
C HIS A 249 -18.47 -3.22 0.41
N THR A 250 -17.30 -2.83 -0.07
CA THR A 250 -16.68 -3.36 -1.28
C THR A 250 -15.22 -3.64 -0.97
N CYS A 251 -14.79 -4.89 -1.10
CA CYS A 251 -13.39 -5.21 -0.95
C CYS A 251 -12.60 -4.53 -2.09
N TYR A 252 -11.52 -3.85 -1.72
CA TYR A 252 -10.64 -3.11 -2.61
C TYR A 252 -10.01 -3.99 -3.71
N ASP A 253 -9.74 -5.27 -3.41
CA ASP A 253 -9.03 -6.17 -4.33
C ASP A 253 -9.92 -6.99 -5.23
N CYS A 254 -10.97 -7.62 -4.67
CA CYS A 254 -11.81 -8.56 -5.40
C CYS A 254 -13.19 -8.02 -5.75
N PHE A 255 -13.51 -6.79 -5.34
CA PHE A 255 -14.79 -6.10 -5.55
C PHE A 255 -16.04 -6.80 -5.00
N LYS A 256 -15.87 -7.89 -4.26
CA LYS A 256 -16.93 -8.58 -3.55
C LYS A 256 -17.51 -7.68 -2.45
N HIS A 257 -18.79 -7.89 -2.15
CA HIS A 257 -19.55 -7.04 -1.25
C HIS A 257 -19.90 -7.71 0.08
N TYR A 258 -19.73 -6.98 1.18
CA TYR A 258 -19.86 -7.51 2.54
C TYR A 258 -20.43 -6.47 3.51
N CYS A 259 -21.16 -6.95 4.53
CA CYS A 259 -21.52 -6.15 5.69
C CYS A 259 -20.33 -6.06 6.67
N TYR A 260 -20.14 -4.91 7.32
CA TYR A 260 -19.13 -4.78 8.40
C TYR A 260 -19.51 -5.53 9.68
N SER A 261 -20.78 -5.93 9.82
CA SER A 261 -21.29 -6.71 10.95
C SER A 261 -21.19 -8.22 10.72
N CYS A 262 -20.77 -8.68 9.54
CA CYS A 262 -20.51 -10.10 9.32
C CYS A 262 -19.18 -10.45 9.98
N GLU A 263 -19.21 -11.46 10.84
CA GLU A 263 -18.05 -12.03 11.51
C GLU A 263 -17.85 -13.45 11.01
N ASN A 264 -16.59 -13.88 10.91
CA ASN A 264 -16.28 -15.26 10.57
C ASN A 264 -16.68 -16.16 11.75
N VAL A 265 -17.50 -17.19 11.52
CA VAL A 265 -18.00 -18.04 12.61
C VAL A 265 -16.83 -18.75 13.30
N GLY A 266 -16.47 -18.31 14.51
CA GLY A 266 -15.38 -18.87 15.31
C GLY A 266 -14.16 -17.97 15.48
N GLU A 267 -14.05 -16.89 14.71
CA GLU A 267 -13.02 -15.87 14.86
C GLU A 267 -13.73 -14.53 15.03
N LEU A 268 -13.43 -13.74 16.06
CA LEU A 268 -13.98 -12.37 16.26
C LEU A 268 -13.47 -11.37 15.19
N ILE A 269 -13.23 -11.84 13.97
CA ILE A 269 -12.68 -11.12 12.83
C ILE A 269 -13.83 -10.82 11.88
N ARG A 270 -13.97 -9.54 11.53
CA ARG A 270 -14.96 -9.08 10.57
C ARG A 270 -14.60 -9.56 9.16
N MET A 271 -15.60 -9.99 8.41
CA MET A 271 -15.46 -10.43 7.01
C MET A 271 -14.97 -9.32 6.09
N LEU A 272 -15.26 -8.06 6.43
CA LEU A 272 -14.74 -6.86 5.77
C LEU A 272 -14.24 -5.90 6.83
N ALA A 273 -12.99 -5.46 6.71
CA ALA A 273 -12.40 -4.50 7.63
C ALA A 273 -11.54 -3.47 6.91
N CYS A 274 -11.63 -2.24 7.41
CA CYS A 274 -10.86 -1.11 6.92
C CYS A 274 -9.45 -1.14 7.51
N CYS A 275 -8.44 -1.04 6.66
CA CYS A 275 -7.10 -0.74 7.11
C CYS A 275 -6.99 0.75 7.46
N GLU A 276 -6.66 1.05 8.72
CA GLU A 276 -6.54 2.43 9.19
C GLU A 276 -5.30 3.15 8.66
N ILE A 277 -4.35 2.41 8.07
CA ILE A 277 -3.14 2.96 7.44
C ILE A 277 -3.44 3.31 5.98
N CYS A 278 -3.77 2.32 5.15
CA CYS A 278 -4.01 2.56 3.71
C CYS A 278 -5.47 2.92 3.37
N LYS A 279 -6.36 3.05 4.36
CA LYS A 279 -7.77 3.47 4.22
C LYS A 279 -8.50 2.75 3.07
N ARG A 280 -8.28 1.45 2.98
CA ARG A 280 -8.89 0.52 2.01
C ARG A 280 -9.58 -0.59 2.81
N ASP A 281 -10.72 -1.06 2.32
CA ASP A 281 -11.43 -2.19 2.89
C ASP A 281 -10.99 -3.49 2.24
N TYR A 282 -10.65 -4.49 3.04
CA TYR A 282 -10.29 -5.82 2.55
C TYR A 282 -11.22 -6.86 3.15
N CYS A 283 -11.59 -7.85 2.35
CA CYS A 283 -12.16 -9.08 2.89
C CYS A 283 -11.04 -9.98 3.41
N THR A 284 -11.41 -10.92 4.29
CA THR A 284 -10.48 -11.88 4.91
C THR A 284 -9.74 -12.75 3.90
N ASP A 285 -10.34 -13.01 2.73
CA ASP A 285 -9.72 -13.77 1.64
C ASP A 285 -8.62 -12.98 0.91
N CYS A 286 -8.77 -11.66 0.79
CA CYS A 286 -7.83 -10.81 0.06
C CYS A 286 -6.69 -10.32 0.95
N SER A 287 -7.00 -9.95 2.20
CA SER A 287 -5.97 -9.53 3.16
C SER A 287 -6.40 -9.84 4.57
N LYS A 288 -5.49 -10.50 5.32
CA LYS A 288 -5.70 -10.71 6.76
C LYS A 288 -5.50 -9.38 7.47
N MET A 289 -6.48 -9.04 8.30
CA MET A 289 -6.47 -7.82 9.10
C MET A 289 -5.92 -8.12 10.49
N HIS A 290 -5.05 -7.24 10.97
CA HIS A 290 -4.40 -7.36 12.27
C HIS A 290 -4.73 -6.15 13.12
N VAL A 291 -5.06 -6.40 14.38
CA VAL A 291 -5.30 -5.35 15.37
C VAL A 291 -3.94 -4.95 15.95
N CYS A 292 -3.57 -3.68 15.77
CA CYS A 292 -2.35 -3.15 16.38
C CYS A 292 -2.45 -3.19 17.90
N ARG A 293 -1.43 -3.74 18.58
CA ARG A 293 -1.42 -3.78 20.04
C ARG A 293 -1.40 -2.39 20.68
N CYS A 294 -0.72 -1.42 20.07
CA CYS A 294 -0.56 -0.09 20.66
C CYS A 294 -1.83 0.76 20.52
N CYS A 295 -2.47 0.81 19.35
CA CYS A 295 -3.61 1.71 19.09
C CYS A 295 -4.95 1.01 18.82
N SER A 296 -5.00 -0.33 18.87
CA SER A 296 -6.18 -1.14 18.52
C SER A 296 -6.74 -0.91 17.10
N HIS A 297 -5.96 -0.27 16.21
CA HIS A 297 -6.35 -0.06 14.83
C HIS A 297 -6.14 -1.30 13.98
N ASN A 298 -7.06 -1.53 13.03
CA ASN A 298 -6.92 -2.59 12.05
C ASN A 298 -5.91 -2.19 10.97
N SER A 299 -5.03 -3.11 10.62
CA SER A 299 -4.02 -2.96 9.57
C SER A 299 -4.04 -4.18 8.65
N CYS A 300 -3.95 -3.95 7.33
CA CYS A 300 -3.84 -5.05 6.37
C CYS A 300 -2.44 -5.65 6.39
N ASN A 301 -2.27 -6.79 5.72
CA ASN A 301 -1.06 -7.59 5.85
C ASN A 301 0.24 -6.83 5.58
N ASP A 302 0.19 -5.93 4.62
CA ASP A 302 1.37 -5.23 4.15
C ASP A 302 1.56 -3.87 4.86
N CYS A 303 0.53 -3.40 5.57
CA CYS A 303 0.58 -2.19 6.40
C CYS A 303 1.09 -2.46 7.82
N TYR A 304 1.12 -3.72 8.28
CA TYR A 304 1.89 -4.08 9.47
C TYR A 304 3.24 -4.65 9.02
N LYS A 305 4.32 -4.12 9.57
CA LYS A 305 5.69 -4.60 9.26
C LYS A 305 6.47 -4.96 10.50
N HIS A 306 5.85 -4.79 11.66
CA HIS A 306 6.56 -4.78 12.93
C HIS A 306 5.84 -5.63 13.96
N GLU A 307 6.64 -6.22 14.84
CA GLU A 307 6.20 -7.02 15.96
C GLU A 307 6.88 -6.49 17.22
N CYS A 308 6.14 -6.51 18.32
CA CYS A 308 6.73 -6.22 19.62
C CYS A 308 7.74 -7.31 19.97
N HIS A 309 8.98 -6.95 20.25
CA HIS A 309 10.05 -7.90 20.55
C HIS A 309 9.74 -8.82 21.75
N LYS A 310 9.00 -8.31 22.74
CA LYS A 310 8.69 -9.04 23.98
C LYS A 310 7.49 -9.99 23.86
N CYS A 311 6.37 -9.53 23.34
CA CYS A 311 5.13 -10.31 23.25
C CYS A 311 4.81 -10.86 21.86
N ASN A 312 5.61 -10.52 20.83
CA ASN A 312 5.40 -10.85 19.42
C ASN A 312 4.05 -10.36 18.84
N GLU A 313 3.35 -9.47 19.55
CA GLU A 313 2.11 -8.87 19.07
C GLU A 313 2.39 -7.87 17.94
N LYS A 314 1.44 -7.74 17.01
CA LYS A 314 1.60 -6.89 15.82
C LYS A 314 1.54 -5.41 16.18
N ILE A 315 2.45 -4.64 15.59
CA ILE A 315 2.51 -3.18 15.70
C ILE A 315 2.33 -2.59 14.30
N CYS A 316 1.40 -1.64 14.17
CA CYS A 316 1.12 -0.98 12.90
C CYS A 316 2.15 0.14 12.61
N LEU A 317 2.35 0.44 11.33
CA LEU A 317 3.32 1.42 10.87
C LEU A 317 3.13 2.81 11.51
N ASN A 318 1.88 3.26 11.67
CA ASN A 318 1.59 4.56 12.28
C ASN A 318 2.12 4.69 13.71
N CYS A 319 2.05 3.63 14.53
CA CYS A 319 2.57 3.70 15.90
C CYS A 319 4.10 3.65 15.95
N VAL A 320 4.73 3.02 14.96
CA VAL A 320 6.20 3.03 14.83
C VAL A 320 6.67 4.43 14.45
N GLU A 321 6.05 5.05 13.45
CA GLU A 321 6.49 6.34 12.91
C GLU A 321 6.00 7.54 13.73
N GLY A 322 4.82 7.43 14.35
CA GLY A 322 4.23 8.48 15.16
C GLY A 322 4.77 8.55 16.59
N HIS A 323 5.49 7.51 17.04
CA HIS A 323 5.96 7.35 18.42
C HIS A 323 4.85 7.44 19.50
N GLU A 324 3.59 7.32 19.09
CA GLU A 324 2.45 7.24 20.00
C GLU A 324 2.28 5.77 20.42
N ASP A 325 2.58 5.49 21.68
CA ASP A 325 2.33 4.21 22.35
C ASP A 325 3.18 2.99 21.91
N CYS A 326 4.23 3.19 21.12
CA CYS A 326 5.28 2.17 20.95
C CYS A 326 6.69 2.80 21.01
N TYR A 327 7.68 1.99 21.36
CA TYR A 327 9.07 2.40 21.57
C TYR A 327 10.00 1.64 20.66
N GLN A 328 10.84 2.34 19.91
CA GLN A 328 11.94 1.76 19.14
C GLN A 328 13.24 2.00 19.89
N CYS A 329 14.01 0.93 20.13
CA CYS A 329 15.36 1.09 20.65
C CYS A 329 16.26 1.66 19.55
N GLU A 330 16.90 2.80 19.83
CA GLU A 330 17.79 3.49 18.88
C GLU A 330 19.05 2.70 18.49
N GLU A 331 19.41 1.68 19.28
CA GLU A 331 20.65 0.92 19.05
C GLU A 331 20.44 -0.39 18.29
N CYS A 332 19.28 -1.04 18.47
CA CYS A 332 19.03 -2.36 17.89
C CYS A 332 17.75 -2.42 17.06
N ASP A 333 17.05 -1.30 16.90
CA ASP A 333 15.80 -1.16 16.15
C ASP A 333 14.66 -2.08 16.61
N ARG A 334 14.80 -2.72 17.78
CA ARG A 334 13.74 -3.53 18.38
C ARG A 334 12.59 -2.63 18.83
N LEU A 335 11.37 -3.07 18.54
CA LEU A 335 10.14 -2.36 18.86
C LEU A 335 9.44 -2.99 20.06
N PHE A 336 8.86 -2.15 20.91
CA PHE A 336 8.13 -2.56 22.11
C PHE A 336 6.78 -1.83 22.15
N CYS A 337 5.68 -2.54 22.43
CA CYS A 337 4.39 -1.89 22.65
C CYS A 337 4.34 -1.19 24.03
N SER A 338 3.40 -0.27 24.23
CA SER A 338 3.25 0.50 25.46
C SER A 338 3.14 -0.37 26.71
N GLU A 339 2.35 -1.45 26.67
CA GLU A 339 2.22 -2.38 27.80
C GLU A 339 3.51 -3.16 28.06
N CYS A 340 4.21 -3.54 27.00
CA CYS A 340 5.55 -4.11 27.08
C CYS A 340 6.62 -3.04 27.31
N SER A 341 6.24 -1.82 27.70
CA SER A 341 7.13 -0.72 28.07
C SER A 341 6.78 -0.10 29.44
N ASP A 342 5.67 -0.50 30.08
CA ASP A 342 5.14 0.09 31.31
C ASP A 342 5.96 -0.29 32.55
N PRO A 343 6.58 0.66 33.29
CA PRO A 343 7.57 0.46 34.36
C PRO A 343 7.37 -0.65 35.42
N GLY A 344 6.21 -1.28 35.52
CA GLY A 344 5.91 -2.43 36.39
C GLY A 344 6.38 -3.83 35.91
N VAL A 345 6.78 -4.03 34.65
CA VAL A 345 7.18 -5.37 34.12
C VAL A 345 8.65 -5.44 33.72
N THR A 346 9.56 -5.90 34.59
CA THR A 346 11.01 -6.11 34.31
C THR A 346 11.33 -6.41 32.83
N ASP A 347 12.21 -5.61 32.19
CA ASP A 347 12.70 -5.67 30.80
C ASP A 347 12.03 -4.67 29.81
N PHE A 348 12.56 -3.44 29.69
CA PHE A 348 11.97 -2.32 28.92
C PHE A 348 12.93 -1.43 28.12
N SER A 349 12.39 -0.78 27.09
CA SER A 349 12.93 0.45 26.51
C SER A 349 12.42 1.66 27.29
N ARG A 350 13.30 2.35 28.04
CA ARG A 350 12.93 3.57 28.78
C ARG A 350 13.55 4.79 28.14
N ASN A 351 12.79 5.85 27.93
CA ASN A 351 13.41 7.16 27.78
C ASN A 351 14.06 7.51 29.14
N CYS A 352 15.38 7.63 29.19
CA CYS A 352 16.03 8.09 30.39
C CYS A 352 15.73 9.58 30.59
N GLY A 353 15.02 9.95 31.65
CA GLY A 353 14.74 11.37 31.98
C GLY A 353 15.98 12.26 32.10
N VAL A 354 17.16 11.70 32.40
CA VAL A 354 18.44 12.44 32.42
C VAL A 354 19.14 12.56 31.06
N CYS A 355 19.41 11.46 30.34
CA CYS A 355 20.18 11.51 29.08
C CYS A 355 19.32 11.48 27.81
N HIS A 356 18.01 11.33 27.96
CA HIS A 356 17.02 11.18 26.90
C HIS A 356 17.23 10.00 25.93
N ASP A 357 18.14 9.07 26.27
CA ASP A 357 18.43 7.89 25.46
C ASP A 357 17.26 6.91 25.49
N ILE A 358 16.84 6.46 24.31
CA ILE A 358 15.78 5.48 24.11
C ILE A 358 16.42 4.14 23.75
N SER A 359 16.85 3.42 24.79
CA SER A 359 17.51 2.12 24.68
C SER A 359 16.70 1.05 25.40
N CYS A 360 16.60 -0.15 24.81
CA CYS A 360 16.13 -1.32 25.52
C CYS A 360 17.13 -1.73 26.61
N ASP A 361 16.64 -2.47 27.60
CA ASP A 361 17.43 -2.93 28.75
C ASP A 361 18.70 -3.71 28.34
N ASP A 362 18.61 -4.58 27.33
CA ASP A 362 19.77 -5.29 26.74
C ASP A 362 20.86 -4.32 26.25
N CYS A 363 20.46 -3.32 25.46
CA CYS A 363 21.35 -2.33 24.88
C CYS A 363 21.93 -1.40 25.94
N ARG A 364 21.09 -0.98 26.89
CA ARG A 364 21.49 -0.17 28.04
C ARG A 364 22.49 -0.89 28.93
N PHE A 365 22.27 -2.18 29.21
CA PHE A 365 23.19 -3.02 29.95
C PHE A 365 24.53 -3.17 29.22
N ARG A 366 24.51 -3.40 27.90
CA ARG A 366 25.73 -3.45 27.08
C ARG A 366 26.50 -2.14 27.13
N ARG A 367 25.83 -0.99 27.04
CA ARG A 367 26.47 0.34 27.16
C ARG A 367 27.10 0.55 28.52
N PHE A 368 26.42 0.14 29.60
CA PHE A 368 26.97 0.21 30.95
C PHE A 368 28.24 -0.62 31.11
N GLN A 369 28.27 -1.83 30.53
CA GLN A 369 29.50 -2.65 30.49
C GLN A 369 30.65 -1.98 29.75
N LEU A 370 30.36 -1.09 28.80
CA LEU A 370 31.34 -0.29 28.06
C LEU A 370 31.72 1.02 28.77
N GLY A 371 31.24 1.26 30.00
CA GLY A 371 31.45 2.52 30.73
C GLY A 371 30.68 3.71 30.13
N GLN A 372 29.63 3.44 29.36
CA GLN A 372 28.73 4.46 28.81
C GLN A 372 27.43 4.50 29.65
N HIS A 373 26.76 5.65 29.71
CA HIS A 373 25.49 5.87 30.46
C HIS A 373 25.58 5.76 31.99
N GLU A 374 26.49 6.53 32.58
CA GLU A 374 26.64 6.65 34.05
C GLU A 374 25.59 7.57 34.72
N CYS A 375 24.55 8.01 34.00
CA CYS A 375 23.55 8.85 34.63
C CYS A 375 22.77 8.06 35.69
N ALA A 376 22.40 8.73 36.78
CA ALA A 376 21.79 8.09 37.94
C ALA A 376 20.51 7.30 37.61
N GLU A 377 19.79 7.69 36.56
CA GLU A 377 18.56 7.03 36.13
C GLU A 377 18.81 5.77 35.28
N CYS A 378 19.79 5.79 34.36
CA CYS A 378 20.24 4.56 33.69
C CYS A 378 20.75 3.54 34.70
N ILE A 379 21.57 3.97 35.67
CA ILE A 379 22.09 3.09 36.74
C ILE A 379 20.94 2.46 37.55
N LYS A 380 19.93 3.25 37.94
CA LYS A 380 18.75 2.73 38.66
C LYS A 380 18.04 1.61 37.91
N THR A 381 17.95 1.70 36.58
CA THR A 381 17.34 0.66 35.74
C THR A 381 18.25 -0.55 35.56
N ILE A 382 19.57 -0.36 35.45
CA ILE A 382 20.55 -1.42 35.21
C ILE A 382 20.84 -2.27 36.47
N VAL A 383 20.84 -1.66 37.66
CA VAL A 383 21.23 -2.34 38.91
C VAL A 383 20.42 -3.64 39.16
N PRO A 384 19.08 -3.67 39.02
CA PRO A 384 18.32 -4.92 39.11
C PRO A 384 18.76 -5.98 38.10
N LEU A 385 19.02 -5.61 36.84
CA LEU A 385 19.46 -6.53 35.79
C LEU A 385 20.83 -7.14 36.12
N VAL A 386 21.76 -6.33 36.62
CA VAL A 386 23.08 -6.80 37.09
C VAL A 386 22.91 -7.78 38.26
N ALA A 387 22.01 -7.49 39.20
CA ALA A 387 21.77 -8.34 40.35
C ALA A 387 21.17 -9.71 39.94
N ASP A 388 20.22 -9.72 39.00
CA ASP A 388 19.63 -10.95 38.46
C ASP A 388 20.64 -11.77 37.65
N GLU A 389 21.44 -11.12 36.81
CA GLU A 389 22.52 -11.75 36.06
C GLU A 389 23.56 -12.38 37.00
N TYR A 390 23.96 -11.66 38.04
CA TYR A 390 24.87 -12.17 39.06
C TYR A 390 24.28 -13.39 39.79
N LYS A 391 22.98 -13.37 40.08
CA LYS A 391 22.28 -14.50 40.71
C LYS A 391 22.25 -15.72 39.79
N ARG A 392 21.98 -15.52 38.48
CA ARG A 392 22.01 -16.59 37.46
C ARG A 392 23.40 -17.21 37.35
N LEU A 393 24.44 -16.38 37.14
CA LEU A 393 25.82 -16.83 37.04
C LEU A 393 26.28 -17.55 38.32
N ARG A 394 25.81 -17.13 39.50
CA ARG A 394 26.09 -17.84 40.76
C ARG A 394 25.47 -19.23 40.77
N GLN A 395 24.24 -19.40 40.31
CA GLN A 395 23.57 -20.71 40.23
C GLN A 395 24.26 -21.64 39.22
N GLU A 396 24.60 -21.14 38.04
CA GLU A 396 25.34 -21.90 37.02
C GLU A 396 26.71 -22.36 37.55
N ASN A 397 27.44 -21.48 38.23
CA ASN A 397 28.72 -21.84 38.85
C ASN A 397 28.57 -22.94 39.91
N GLU A 398 27.52 -22.91 40.74
CA GLU A 398 27.27 -23.97 41.71
C GLU A 398 26.89 -25.30 41.03
N GLN A 399 26.12 -25.26 39.94
CA GLN A 399 25.81 -26.45 39.15
C GLN A 399 27.07 -27.06 38.51
N LEU A 400 27.93 -26.24 37.89
CA LEU A 400 29.18 -26.69 37.29
C LEU A 400 30.13 -27.32 38.34
N LYS A 401 30.16 -26.77 39.56
CA LYS A 401 30.91 -27.36 40.68
C LYS A 401 30.38 -28.75 41.06
N LEU A 402 29.06 -28.96 41.01
CA LEU A 402 28.45 -30.27 41.27
C LEU A 402 28.76 -31.28 40.16
N GLU A 403 28.72 -30.85 38.90
CA GLU A 403 29.06 -31.69 37.74
C GLU A 403 30.55 -32.08 37.71
N LEU A 404 31.44 -31.18 38.13
CA LEU A 404 32.86 -31.50 38.28
C LEU A 404 33.09 -32.54 39.38
N LYS A 405 32.37 -32.42 40.51
CA LYS A 405 32.45 -33.38 41.63
C LYS A 405 31.89 -34.77 41.30
N SER A 406 30.96 -34.89 40.35
CA SER A 406 30.41 -36.19 39.96
C SER A 406 31.27 -36.92 38.92
N LYS A 407 32.18 -36.20 38.25
CA LYS A 407 33.14 -36.75 37.27
C LYS A 407 34.49 -37.12 37.90
N SER A 408 34.79 -36.58 39.08
CA SER A 408 35.94 -36.95 39.92
C SER A 408 35.59 -38.12 40.83
#